data_AF-A0A800HAF2-F1
#
_entry.id   AF-A0A800HAF2-F1
#
_cell.length_a   1.000
_cell.length_b   1.000
_cell.length_c   1.000
_cell.angle_alpha   90.00
_cell.angle_beta   90.00
_cell.angle_gamma   90.00
#
_symmetry.space_group_name_H-M   'P 1'
#
loop_
_entity.id
_entity.type
_entity.pdbx_description
1 polymer ?
#
loop_
_entity_poly.entity_id
_entity_poly.type
_entity_poly.pdbx_seq_one_letter_code
_entity_poly.pdbx_strand_id
1 'polypeptide(L)' 'MNEDSEVRGGDVIAYMGDSGSINGSQLHFEVWGEGKILDPEKWLQKK' A
#
# COMPACT_ATOMS: atom_id res chain seq x y z
N MET A 1 -7.84 -10.33 -8.32
CA MET A 1 -6.39 -10.59 -8.39
C MET A 1 -6.13 -12.04 -8.01
N ASN A 2 -5.01 -12.60 -8.46
CA ASN A 2 -4.45 -13.84 -7.96
C ASN A 2 -3.06 -13.52 -7.36
N GLU A 3 -2.58 -14.33 -6.42
CA GLU A 3 -1.45 -14.01 -5.55
C GLU A 3 -0.13 -13.75 -6.31
N ASP A 4 0.02 -14.30 -7.52
CA ASP A 4 1.21 -14.16 -8.38
C ASP A 4 1.01 -13.17 -9.56
N SER A 5 0.00 -12.30 -9.52
CA SER A 5 -0.29 -11.36 -10.64
C SER A 5 0.70 -10.19 -10.67
N GLU A 6 1.48 -10.04 -11.75
CA GLU A 6 2.27 -8.83 -12.00
C GLU A 6 1.36 -7.61 -12.19
N VAL A 7 1.74 -6.47 -11.61
CA VAL A 7 1.05 -5.18 -11.74
C VAL A 7 2.03 -4.06 -12.08
N ARG A 8 1.54 -3.05 -12.79
CA ARG A 8 2.30 -1.87 -13.21
C ARG A 8 2.02 -0.68 -12.29
N GLY A 9 2.93 0.29 -12.30
CA GLY A 9 2.72 1.56 -11.62
C GLY A 9 1.50 2.28 -12.18
N GLY A 10 0.47 2.45 -11.36
CA GLY A 10 -0.82 3.07 -11.72
C GLY A 10 -1.98 2.09 -11.88
N ASP A 11 -1.76 0.77 -11.82
CA ASP A 11 -2.84 -0.21 -11.87
C ASP A 11 -3.72 -0.17 -10.59
N VAL A 12 -5.03 -0.33 -10.76
CA VAL A 12 -5.98 -0.43 -9.64
C VAL A 12 -5.96 -1.85 -9.08
N ILE A 13 -5.37 -2.02 -7.90
CA ILE A 13 -5.21 -3.34 -7.25
C ILE A 13 -6.31 -3.66 -6.23
N ALA A 14 -6.89 -2.65 -5.58
CA ALA A 14 -7.94 -2.80 -4.58
C ALA A 14 -8.76 -1.51 -4.43
N TYR A 15 -9.90 -1.61 -3.73
CA TYR A 15 -10.68 -0.48 -3.24
C TYR A 15 -10.66 -0.49 -1.70
N MET A 16 -10.63 0.68 -1.07
CA MET A 16 -10.69 0.78 0.39
C MET A 16 -12.05 0.30 0.91
N GLY A 17 -12.04 -0.53 1.95
CA GLY A 17 -13.22 -0.90 2.71
C GLY A 17 -13.47 0.04 3.89
N ASP A 18 -14.67 -0.06 4.48
CA ASP A 18 -15.00 0.50 5.79
C ASP A 18 -15.00 -0.58 6.89
N SER A 19 -15.41 -1.80 6.53
CA SER A 19 -15.74 -2.92 7.41
C SER A 19 -14.74 -3.17 8.55
N GLY A 20 -15.05 -2.63 9.72
CA GLY A 20 -14.30 -2.82 10.96
C GLY A 20 -13.58 -1.58 11.51
N SER A 21 -13.62 -0.44 10.81
CA SER A 21 -13.02 0.81 11.31
C SER A 21 -14.00 1.63 12.15
N ILE A 22 -13.59 2.01 13.37
CA ILE A 22 -14.32 2.97 14.23
C ILE A 22 -14.23 4.40 13.66
N ASN A 23 -13.22 4.67 12.83
CA ASN A 23 -12.86 6.00 12.34
C ASN A 23 -13.02 6.12 10.80
N GLY A 24 -13.89 5.31 10.19
CA GLY A 24 -14.13 5.27 8.74
C GLY A 24 -12.98 4.69 7.92
N SER A 25 -13.15 4.63 6.60
CA SER A 25 -12.16 4.09 5.65
C SER A 25 -10.80 4.79 5.73
N GLN A 26 -9.75 4.00 5.96
CA GLN A 26 -8.35 4.44 6.00
C GLN A 26 -7.49 3.42 5.26
N LEU A 27 -6.43 3.89 4.60
CA LEU A 27 -5.44 3.03 3.94
C LEU A 27 -4.20 2.90 4.83
N HIS A 28 -3.96 1.70 5.35
CA HIS A 28 -2.66 1.35 5.92
C HIS A 28 -1.71 0.99 4.78
N PHE A 29 -0.55 1.66 4.71
CA PHE A 29 0.44 1.47 3.65
C PHE A 29 1.84 1.39 4.24
N GLU A 30 2.62 0.39 3.81
CA GLU A 30 3.97 0.13 4.30
C GLU A 30 4.91 -0.08 3.12
N VAL A 31 6.18 0.31 3.31
CA VAL A 31 7.26 -0.01 2.38
C VAL A 31 8.29 -0.85 3.13
N TRP A 32 8.69 -1.96 2.54
CA TRP A 32 9.69 -2.87 3.10
C TRP A 32 10.90 -2.94 2.18
N GLY A 33 12.11 -2.88 2.76
CA GLY A 33 13.37 -3.00 2.04
C GLY A 33 14.46 -3.59 2.95
N GLU A 34 15.27 -4.50 2.41
CA GLU A 34 16.35 -5.18 3.16
C GLU A 34 15.90 -5.81 4.50
N GLY A 35 14.65 -6.30 4.55
CA GLY A 35 14.06 -6.90 5.75
C GLY A 35 13.64 -5.90 6.85
N LYS A 36 13.55 -4.60 6.52
CA LYS A 36 13.14 -3.53 7.44
C LYS A 36 11.95 -2.74 6.88
N ILE A 37 11.10 -2.26 7.79
CA ILE A 37 10.10 -1.23 7.47
C ILE A 37 10.83 0.07 7.18
N LEU A 38 10.55 0.67 6.03
CA LEU A 38 11.03 1.98 5.61
C LEU A 38 9.95 3.03 5.84
N ASP A 39 10.38 4.27 6.03
CA ASP A 39 9.51 5.45 6.06
C ASP A 39 8.87 5.64 4.66
N PRO A 40 7.54 5.47 4.50
CA PRO A 40 6.91 5.53 3.19
C PRO A 40 7.00 6.91 2.54
N GLU A 41 6.93 8.00 3.32
CA GLU A 41 7.01 9.36 2.78
C GLU A 41 8.41 9.63 2.22
N LYS A 42 9.46 9.27 2.96
CA LYS A 42 10.85 9.39 2.49
C LYS A 42 11.16 8.48 1.30
N TRP A 43 10.51 7.32 1.20
CA TRP A 43 10.69 6.41 0.07
C TRP A 43 9.94 6.87 -1.20
N LEU A 44 8.74 7.42 -1.03
CA LEU A 44 7.94 8.02 -2.10
C LEU A 44 8.54 9.33 -2.62
N GLN A 45 9.32 10.04 -1.80
CA GLN A 45 10.16 11.18 -2.19
C GLN A 45 11.31 10.74 -3.12
N LYS A 46 11.00 10.49 -4.39
CA LYS A 46 12.00 10.46 -5.47
C LYS A 46 12.22 11.87 -6.06
N LYS A 47 13.45 12.06 -6.54
CA LYS A 47 13.90 13.22 -7.32
C LYS A 47 13.14 13.36 -8.64
#